data_AF-S4RM01-F1
#
_entry.id   AF-S4RM01-F1
#
_cell.length_a   1.000
_cell.length_b   1.000
_cell.length_c   1.000
_cell.angle_alpha   90.00
_cell.angle_beta   90.00
_cell.angle_gamma   90.00
#
_symmetry.space_group_name_H-M   'P 1'
#
loop_
_entity.id
_entity.type
_entity.pdbx_description
1 polymer ?
#
loop_
_entity_poly.entity_id
_entity_poly.type
_entity_poly.pdbx_seq_one_letter_code
_entity_poly.pdbx_strand_id
1 'polypeptide(L)'
;SSQCSCSGKTVDCYSRSLASVPAGIPTTTQVLGLSSNQITKLEPGVFDRLTALTILSASSLWARVTCIAVLTERSAKQSRVNAGQLKSIPRGAFDNLKSLTHIWLYNNPWDC
;
A
#
# COMPACT_ATOMS: atom_id res chain seq x y z
N SER A 1 10.72 -7.78 17.43
CA SER A 1 11.00 -6.59 16.60
C SER A 1 9.67 -6.01 16.16
N SER A 2 9.40 -4.72 16.40
CA SER A 2 8.19 -4.07 15.89
C SER A 2 8.24 -4.01 14.36
N GLN A 3 7.10 -4.20 13.70
CA GLN A 3 7.02 -4.21 12.24
C GLN A 3 7.30 -2.83 11.63
N CYS A 4 7.13 -1.76 12.41
CA CYS A 4 7.33 -0.37 11.99
C CYS A 4 8.06 0.43 13.08
N SER A 5 8.59 1.59 12.70
CA SER A 5 9.11 2.61 13.59
C SER A 5 8.05 3.68 13.81
N CYS A 6 7.91 4.19 15.04
CA CYS A 6 6.97 5.24 15.38
C CYS A 6 7.72 6.46 15.93
N SER A 7 7.38 7.66 15.43
CA SER A 7 7.90 8.93 15.94
C SER A 7 6.80 9.98 15.92
N GLY A 8 6.36 10.41 17.10
CA GLY A 8 5.20 11.29 17.24
C GLY A 8 3.94 10.67 16.59
N LYS A 9 3.38 11.36 15.60
CA LYS A 9 2.20 10.91 14.83
C LYS A 9 2.56 10.22 13.51
N THR A 10 3.83 9.89 13.32
CA THR A 10 4.33 9.20 12.13
C THR A 10 4.54 7.72 12.43
N VAL A 11 3.99 6.87 11.57
CA VAL A 11 4.22 5.42 11.56
C VAL A 11 4.93 5.07 10.26
N ASP A 12 6.19 4.68 10.38
CA ASP A 12 7.06 4.36 9.25
C ASP A 12 7.30 2.84 9.17
N CYS A 13 6.68 2.25 8.16
CA CYS A 13 6.77 0.84 7.81
C CYS A 13 7.52 0.62 6.49
N TYR A 14 8.34 1.57 6.04
CA TYR A 14 9.05 1.47 4.77
C TYR A 14 10.00 0.26 4.70
N SER A 15 9.96 -0.48 3.59
CA SER A 15 10.91 -1.59 3.29
C SER A 15 10.97 -2.69 4.37
N ARG A 16 9.82 -3.04 4.95
CA ARG A 16 9.71 -4.01 6.05
C ARG A 16 9.26 -5.41 5.59
N SER A 17 9.15 -5.64 4.28
CA SER A 17 8.66 -6.89 3.69
C SER A 17 7.26 -7.29 4.20
N LEU A 18 6.40 -6.31 4.48
CA LEU A 18 5.05 -6.55 4.99
C LEU A 18 4.16 -7.15 3.90
N ALA A 19 3.47 -8.25 4.21
CA ALA A 19 2.49 -8.85 3.32
C ALA A 19 1.11 -8.17 3.41
N SER A 20 0.85 -7.41 4.48
CA SER A 20 -0.40 -6.68 4.73
C SER A 20 -0.12 -5.40 5.51
N VAL A 21 -1.12 -4.50 5.58
CA VAL A 21 -1.06 -3.36 6.49
C VAL A 21 -0.98 -3.87 7.93
N PRO A 22 -0.05 -3.37 8.77
CA PRO A 22 0.07 -3.79 10.17
C PRO A 22 -1.18 -3.47 10.97
N ALA A 23 -1.59 -4.39 11.83
CA ALA A 23 -2.62 -4.12 12.83
C ALA A 23 -2.08 -3.18 13.92
N GLY A 24 -2.98 -2.46 14.59
CA GLY A 24 -2.62 -1.64 15.75
C GLY A 24 -1.96 -0.31 15.42
N ILE A 25 -2.05 0.19 14.19
CA ILE A 25 -1.70 1.58 13.86
C ILE A 25 -2.53 2.52 14.75
N PRO A 26 -1.90 3.43 15.51
CA PRO A 26 -2.61 4.38 16.34
C PRO A 26 -3.61 5.23 15.53
N THR A 27 -4.81 5.46 16.07
CA THR A 27 -5.83 6.27 15.39
C THR A 27 -5.45 7.76 15.29
N THR A 28 -4.43 8.18 16.04
CA THR A 28 -3.85 9.52 16.01
C THR A 28 -2.76 9.69 14.95
N THR A 29 -2.42 8.64 14.21
CA THR A 29 -1.43 8.69 13.14
C THR A 29 -1.84 9.68 12.06
N GLN A 30 -0.93 10.59 11.71
CA GLN A 30 -1.09 11.57 10.64
C GLN A 30 -0.33 11.16 9.38
N VAL A 31 0.83 10.51 9.55
CA VAL A 31 1.67 10.07 8.43
C VAL A 31 1.87 8.57 8.51
N LEU A 32 1.47 7.85 7.48
CA LEU A 32 1.64 6.41 7.36
C LEU A 32 2.46 6.07 6.10
N GLY A 33 3.65 5.51 6.31
CA GLY A 33 4.52 5.02 5.26
C GLY A 33 4.47 3.49 5.14
N LEU A 34 3.93 2.97 4.05
CA LEU A 34 3.85 1.54 3.71
C LEU A 34 4.62 1.20 2.43
N SER A 35 5.36 2.15 1.87
CA SER A 35 6.08 1.98 0.60
C SER A 35 7.16 0.90 0.67
N SER A 36 7.46 0.32 -0.50
CA SER A 36 8.45 -0.76 -0.65
C SER A 36 8.18 -2.01 0.20
N ASN A 37 6.91 -2.37 0.41
CA ASN A 37 6.51 -3.62 1.06
C ASN A 37 6.10 -4.69 0.06
N GLN A 38 5.53 -5.79 0.58
CA GLN A 38 5.02 -6.93 -0.18
C GLN A 38 3.47 -6.98 -0.22
N ILE A 39 2.82 -5.84 0.00
CA ILE A 39 1.36 -5.73 0.09
C ILE A 39 0.76 -5.77 -1.32
N THR A 40 -0.03 -6.80 -1.62
CA THR A 40 -0.65 -6.98 -2.95
C THR A 40 -2.06 -6.43 -3.07
N LYS A 41 -2.76 -6.37 -1.93
CA LYS A 41 -4.14 -5.90 -1.81
C LYS A 41 -4.33 -5.15 -0.50
N LEU A 42 -5.24 -4.19 -0.50
CA LEU A 42 -5.76 -3.59 0.71
C LEU A 42 -7.04 -4.32 1.08
N GLU A 43 -7.17 -4.70 2.36
CA GLU A 43 -8.44 -5.25 2.85
C GLU A 43 -9.48 -4.12 2.97
N PRO A 44 -10.77 -4.41 2.73
CA PRO A 44 -11.83 -3.43 2.94
C PRO A 44 -11.79 -2.84 4.36
N GLY A 45 -11.90 -1.52 4.46
CA GLY A 45 -11.92 -0.82 5.74
C GLY A 45 -10.60 -0.79 6.53
N VAL A 46 -9.48 -1.24 5.95
CA VAL A 46 -8.19 -1.32 6.64
C VAL A 46 -7.70 0.03 7.21
N PHE A 47 -8.18 1.14 6.67
CA PHE A 47 -7.85 2.49 7.12
C PHE A 47 -8.98 3.21 7.87
N ASP A 48 -10.12 2.55 8.12
CA ASP A 48 -11.35 3.22 8.57
C ASP A 48 -11.20 4.00 9.88
N ARG A 49 -10.34 3.51 10.78
CA ARG A 49 -10.10 4.15 12.08
C ARG A 49 -9.03 5.24 12.03
N LEU A 50 -8.31 5.39 10.92
CA LEU A 50 -7.21 6.36 10.77
C LEU A 50 -7.75 7.71 10.30
N THR A 51 -8.80 8.22 10.94
CA THR A 51 -9.50 9.44 10.53
C THR A 51 -8.62 10.69 10.61
N ALA A 52 -7.56 10.65 11.43
CA ALA A 52 -6.55 11.72 11.54
C ALA A 52 -5.45 11.66 10.46
N LEU A 53 -5.46 10.64 9.59
CA LEU A 53 -4.42 10.44 8.58
C LEU A 53 -4.47 11.56 7.54
N THR A 54 -3.35 12.27 7.38
CA THR A 54 -3.19 13.35 6.40
C THR A 54 -2.38 12.90 5.20
N ILE A 55 -1.48 11.94 5.41
CA ILE A 55 -0.53 11.46 4.42
C ILE A 55 -0.46 9.93 4.43
N LEU A 56 -0.70 9.32 3.26
CA LEU A 56 -0.52 7.89 3.02
C LEU A 56 0.46 7.66 1.87
N SER A 57 1.52 6.88 2.10
CA SER A 57 2.46 6.45 1.07
C SER A 57 2.47 4.93 0.97
N ALA A 58 2.08 4.36 -0.18
CA ALA A 58 2.14 2.93 -0.45
C ALA A 58 2.63 2.67 -1.89
N SER A 59 3.68 3.41 -2.27
CA SER A 59 4.32 3.32 -3.58
C SER A 59 5.37 2.21 -3.60
N SER A 60 5.65 1.70 -4.79
CA SER A 60 6.78 0.77 -4.99
C SER A 60 7.93 1.45 -5.73
N LEU A 61 9.15 1.02 -5.46
CA LEU A 61 10.35 1.52 -6.16
C LEU A 61 10.84 0.59 -7.27
N TRP A 62 10.28 -0.62 -7.37
CA TRP A 62 10.80 -1.66 -8.26
C TRP A 62 9.82 -2.09 -9.35
N ALA A 63 8.57 -1.62 -9.34
CA ALA A 63 7.66 -1.90 -10.44
C ALA A 63 7.98 -1.00 -11.64
N ARG A 64 8.10 -1.63 -12.81
CA ARG A 64 7.80 -0.93 -14.06
C ARG A 64 6.28 -0.83 -14.16
N VAL A 65 5.74 0.38 -14.30
CA VAL A 65 4.31 0.59 -14.54
C VAL A 65 3.91 -0.22 -15.77
N THR A 66 3.17 -1.29 -15.55
CA THR A 66 2.57 -2.10 -16.61
C THR A 66 1.17 -2.43 -16.13
N CYS A 67 0.16 -1.91 -16.82
CA CYS A 67 -1.20 -2.40 -16.63
C CYS A 67 -1.20 -3.88 -17.03
N ILE A 68 -1.64 -4.76 -16.13
CA ILE A 68 -1.87 -6.16 -16.48
C ILE A 68 -3.21 -6.24 -17.21
N ALA A 69 -3.23 -5.77 -18.45
CA ALA A 69 -4.35 -6.04 -19.33
C ALA A 69 -4.46 -7.56 -19.47
N VAL A 70 -5.67 -8.11 -19.35
CA VAL A 70 -5.99 -9.52 -19.63
C VAL A 70 -5.78 -9.77 -21.14
N LEU A 71 -4.53 -9.80 -21.57
CA LEU A 71 -4.14 -10.32 -22.87
C LEU A 71 -3.79 -11.79 -22.62
N THR A 72 -4.67 -12.65 -23.11
CA THR A 72 -4.41 -14.08 -23.28
C THR A 72 -3.17 -14.26 -24.13
N GLU A 73 -1.99 -14.34 -23.52
CA GLU A 73 -0.84 -14.97 -24.18
C GLU A 73 -0.19 -15.98 -23.25
N ARG A 74 -0.42 -17.23 -23.61
CA ARG A 74 0.46 -18.35 -23.29
C ARG A 74 1.88 -17.91 -23.65
N SER A 75 2.85 -18.27 -22.80
CA SER A 75 4.30 -18.12 -23.03
C SER A 75 4.97 -16.87 -22.46
N ALA A 76 4.78 -16.58 -21.18
CA ALA A 76 5.90 -16.06 -20.42
C ALA A 76 5.95 -16.74 -19.05
N LYS A 77 6.94 -17.61 -18.89
CA LYS A 77 7.54 -17.94 -17.60
C LYS A 77 8.21 -16.64 -17.09
N GLN A 78 7.42 -15.61 -16.81
CA GLN A 78 7.91 -14.41 -16.18
C GLN A 78 8.02 -14.71 -14.69
N SER A 79 9.03 -15.51 -14.36
CA SER A 79 9.64 -15.56 -13.04
C SER A 79 10.32 -14.20 -12.78
N ARG A 80 9.57 -13.11 -12.91
CA ARG A 80 9.93 -11.84 -12.32
C ARG A 80 9.36 -11.86 -10.93
N VAL A 81 10.25 -11.58 -10.01
CA VAL A 81 10.09 -11.43 -8.57
C VAL A 81 9.12 -10.28 -8.28
N ASN A 82 7.91 -10.32 -8.83
CA ASN A 82 6.83 -9.37 -8.59
C ASN A 82 6.04 -9.75 -7.32
N ALA A 83 6.75 -10.27 -6.33
CA ALA A 83 6.19 -10.61 -5.04
C ALA A 83 5.92 -9.30 -4.29
N GLY A 84 4.67 -8.83 -4.33
CA GLY A 84 4.15 -7.98 -3.27
C GLY A 84 3.91 -6.50 -3.56
N GLN A 85 3.25 -6.16 -4.68
CA GLN A 85 2.85 -4.77 -4.94
C GLN A 85 1.36 -4.67 -5.14
N LEU A 86 0.81 -3.49 -4.81
CA LEU A 86 -0.62 -3.26 -4.92
C LEU A 86 -1.05 -3.40 -6.38
N LYS A 87 -2.04 -4.27 -6.60
CA LYS A 87 -2.64 -4.48 -7.93
C LYS A 87 -4.02 -3.86 -8.06
N SER A 88 -4.72 -3.70 -6.94
CA SER A 88 -6.03 -3.09 -6.90
C SER A 88 -6.25 -2.39 -5.56
N ILE A 89 -7.23 -1.48 -5.55
CA ILE A 89 -7.69 -0.79 -4.36
C ILE A 89 -9.18 -1.10 -4.23
N PRO A 90 -9.65 -1.65 -3.11
CA PRO A 90 -11.07 -1.91 -2.94
C PRO A 90 -11.84 -0.59 -2.97
N ARG A 91 -13.04 -0.62 -3.56
CA ARG A 91 -13.93 0.53 -3.54
C ARG A 91 -14.16 0.95 -2.09
N GLY A 92 -14.03 2.25 -1.83
CA GLY A 92 -14.23 2.83 -0.51
C GLY A 92 -13.06 2.67 0.46
N ALA A 93 -11.88 2.18 0.03
CA ALA A 93 -10.68 2.05 0.88
C ALA A 93 -10.30 3.32 1.66
N PHE A 94 -10.69 4.49 1.15
CA PHE A 94 -10.34 5.80 1.69
C PHE A 94 -11.56 6.62 2.15
N ASP A 95 -12.77 6.06 2.14
CA ASP A 95 -14.00 6.82 2.37
C ASP A 95 -14.03 7.50 3.75
N ASN A 96 -13.39 6.89 4.74
CA ASN A 96 -13.33 7.37 6.12
C ASN A 96 -12.13 8.29 6.41
N LEU A 97 -11.21 8.47 5.46
CA LEU A 97 -10.00 9.29 5.63
C LEU A 97 -10.29 10.77 5.37
N LYS A 98 -11.12 11.38 6.22
CA LYS A 98 -11.63 12.75 6.04
C LYS A 98 -10.55 13.84 6.09
N SER A 99 -9.42 13.57 6.73
CA SER A 99 -8.28 14.50 6.82
C SER A 99 -7.19 14.24 5.77
N LEU A 100 -7.37 13.26 4.88
CA LEU A 100 -6.36 12.89 3.90
C LEU A 100 -6.18 14.02 2.88
N THR A 101 -4.93 14.44 2.70
CA THR A 101 -4.56 15.50 1.75
C THR A 101 -3.63 15.00 0.66
N HIS A 102 -2.81 13.98 0.97
CA HIS A 102 -1.83 13.43 0.06
C HIS A 102 -1.86 11.91 0.09
N ILE A 103 -1.90 11.32 -1.10
CA ILE A 103 -1.79 9.89 -1.29
C ILE A 103 -0.78 9.58 -2.41
N TRP A 104 0.21 8.75 -2.10
CA TRP A 104 1.22 8.31 -3.07
C TRP A 104 1.11 6.82 -3.32
N LEU A 105 0.69 6.49 -4.54
CA LEU A 105 0.39 5.12 -5.00
C LEU A 105 1.12 4.79 -6.32
N TYR A 106 2.13 5.58 -6.68
CA TYR A 106 2.81 5.43 -7.96
C TYR A 106 3.65 4.15 -8.02
N ASN A 107 4.04 3.77 -9.25
CA ASN A 107 4.88 2.62 -9.54
C ASN A 107 4.35 1.31 -8.94
N ASN A 108 3.03 1.12 -8.97
CA ASN A 108 2.37 -0.14 -8.64
C ASN A 108 1.85 -0.80 -9.93
N PRO A 109 1.86 -2.14 -10.04
CA PRO A 109 1.37 -2.87 -11.20
C PRO A 109 -0.16 -3.00 -11.12
N TRP A 110 -0.85 -1.88 -11.29
CA TRP A 110 -2.31 -1.85 -11.23
C TRP A 110 -2.90 -2.80 -12.28
N ASP A 111 -3.88 -3.61 -11.86
CA ASP A 111 -4.73 -4.38 -12.74
C ASP A 111 -5.71 -3.37 -13.39
N CYS A 112 -5.32 -2.92 -14.59
CA CYS A 112 -6.16 -2.22 -15.55
C CYS A 112 -6.56 -3.27 -16.60
#